data_AF-A0A922FMP1-F1
#
_entry.id   AF-A0A922FMP1-F1
#
_cell.length_a   1.000
_cell.length_b   1.000
_cell.length_c   1.000
_cell.angle_alpha   90.00
_cell.angle_beta   90.00
_cell.angle_gamma   90.00
#
_symmetry.space_group_name_H-M   'P 1'
#
loop_
_entity.id
_entity.type
_entity.pdbx_description
1 polymer ?
#
loop_
_entity_poly.entity_id
_entity_poly.type
_entity_poly.pdbx_seq_one_letter_code
_entity_poly.pdbx_strand_id
1 'polypeptide(L)' 'MPKCYTLDVDLKDIVSIQSLQSRDKKATTAKETKKRLEERFKSGKNRWFFTKLRF' A
#
# COMPACT_ATOMS: atom_id res chain seq x y z
N MET A 1 12.51 -10.61 -3.08
CA MET A 1 12.78 -10.65 -4.53
C MET A 1 12.37 -9.32 -5.15
N PRO A 2 13.32 -8.49 -5.59
CA PRO A 2 13.00 -7.26 -6.33
C PRO A 2 12.26 -7.59 -7.62
N LYS A 3 11.34 -6.73 -8.05
CA LYS A 3 10.54 -6.90 -9.27
C LYS A 3 10.61 -5.62 -10.08
N CYS A 4 10.73 -5.72 -11.41
CA CYS A 4 10.86 -4.57 -12.31
C CYS A 4 9.55 -3.75 -12.49
N TYR A 5 8.62 -3.80 -11.54
CA TYR A 5 7.39 -3.03 -11.55
C TYR A 5 7.47 -1.94 -10.49
N THR A 6 7.28 -0.69 -10.88
CA THR A 6 7.19 0.43 -9.95
C THR A 6 5.76 0.57 -9.45
N LEU A 7 5.62 0.72 -8.13
CA LEU A 7 4.37 1.12 -7.50
C LEU A 7 4.47 2.62 -7.22
N ASP A 8 3.83 3.42 -8.06
CA ASP A 8 3.72 4.86 -7.88
C ASP A 8 2.62 5.13 -6.85
N VAL A 9 2.94 4.99 -5.57
CA VAL A 9 2.04 5.36 -4.47
C VAL A 9 2.85 6.13 -3.45
N ASP A 10 2.40 7.35 -3.15
CA ASP A 10 2.92 8.17 -2.05
C ASP A 10 2.51 7.56 -0.70
N LEU A 11 3.15 6.44 -0.37
CA LEU A 11 3.03 5.78 0.93
C LEU A 11 3.90 6.45 1.99
N LYS A 12 4.82 7.35 1.59
CA LYS A 12 5.74 8.04 2.49
C LYS A 12 5.02 8.97 3.47
N ASP A 13 3.89 9.55 3.09
CA ASP A 13 3.09 10.41 3.97
C ASP A 13 2.31 9.62 5.02
N ILE A 14 2.00 8.35 4.74
CA ILE A 14 1.10 7.53 5.56
C ILE A 14 1.92 6.63 6.48
N VAL A 15 2.97 6.02 5.93
CA VAL A 15 3.86 5.10 6.62
C VAL A 15 5.12 5.86 7.01
N SER A 16 5.07 6.49 8.18
CA SER A 16 6.22 7.13 8.81
C SER A 16 6.69 6.28 9.99
N ILE A 17 7.96 6.43 10.38
CA ILE A 17 8.58 5.70 11.51
C ILE A 17 7.76 5.91 12.80
N GLN A 18 7.11 7.06 12.93
CA GLN A 18 6.22 7.43 14.04
C GLN A 18 4.88 6.65 14.05
N SER A 19 4.32 6.30 12.88
CA SER A 19 3.07 5.53 12.80
C SER A 19 3.27 4.04 13.08
N LEU A 20 4.52 3.57 13.00
CA LEU A 20 4.92 2.20 13.31
C LEU A 20 5.21 1.93 14.80
N GLN A 21 5.21 2.95 15.67
CA GLN A 21 5.52 2.78 17.09
C GLN A 21 4.34 2.31 17.96
N SER A 22 3.12 2.78 17.69
CA SER A 22 1.93 2.39 18.47
C SER A 22 0.95 1.55 17.67
N ARG A 23 0.31 0.58 18.33
CA ARG A 23 -0.64 -0.35 17.71
C ARG A 23 -1.86 0.36 17.13
N ASP A 24 -2.33 1.42 17.78
CA ASP A 24 -3.48 2.23 17.34
C ASP A 24 -3.16 3.03 16.08
N LYS A 25 -1.94 3.60 16.02
CA LYS A 25 -1.45 4.32 14.85
C LYS A 25 -1.25 3.39 13.65
N LYS A 26 -0.80 2.15 13.87
CA LYS A 26 -0.76 1.13 12.80
C LYS A 26 -2.13 0.83 12.22
N ALA A 27 -3.17 0.75 13.07
CA ALA A 27 -4.52 0.45 12.62
C ALA A 27 -5.15 1.59 11.82
N THR A 28 -4.90 2.85 12.20
CA THR A 28 -5.36 4.01 11.43
C THR A 28 -4.62 4.14 10.11
N THR A 29 -3.29 4.02 10.13
CA THR A 29 -2.44 4.01 8.92
C THR A 29 -2.86 2.91 7.95
N ALA A 30 -3.11 1.67 8.42
CA ALA A 30 -3.53 0.57 7.57
C ALA A 30 -4.90 0.82 6.90
N LYS A 31 -5.86 1.44 7.61
CA LYS A 31 -7.15 1.82 7.02
C LYS A 31 -6.98 2.86 5.92
N GLU A 32 -6.09 3.82 6.12
CA GLU A 32 -5.80 4.87 5.16
C GLU A 32 -5.05 4.36 3.93
N THR A 33 -4.10 3.44 4.13
CA THR A 33 -3.40 2.73 3.05
C THR A 33 -4.38 1.87 2.24
N LYS A 34 -5.32 1.17 2.91
CA LYS A 34 -6.32 0.32 2.24
C LYS A 34 -7.20 1.12 1.28
N LYS A 35 -7.70 2.30 1.69
CA LYS A 35 -8.51 3.17 0.83
C LYS A 35 -7.76 3.59 -0.45
N ARG A 36 -6.51 4.05 -0.31
CA ARG A 36 -5.67 4.44 -1.46
C ARG A 36 -5.36 3.27 -2.39
N LEU A 37 -5.15 2.07 -1.85
CA LEU A 37 -4.96 0.86 -2.65
C LEU A 37 -6.25 0.46 -3.39
N GLU A 38 -7.42 0.58 -2.76
CA GLU A 38 -8.73 0.31 -3.40
C GLU A 38 -9.04 1.29 -4.54
N GLU A 39 -8.73 2.57 -4.37
CA GLU A 39 -8.88 3.58 -5.43
C GLU A 39 -7.98 3.27 -6.64
N ARG A 40 -6.73 2.84 -6.40
CA ARG A 40 -5.82 2.43 -7.47
C ARG A 40 -6.24 1.14 -8.15
N PHE A 41 -6.79 0.19 -7.40
CA PHE A 41 -7.37 -1.03 -7.96
C PHE A 41 -8.53 -0.71 -8.91
N LYS A 42 -9.43 0.18 -8.53
CA LYS A 42 -10.53 0.66 -9.40
C LYS A 42 -10.03 1.43 -10.61
N SER A 43 -8.96 2.20 -10.46
CA SER A 43 -8.30 2.91 -11.57
C SER A 43 -7.62 1.97 -12.58
N GLY A 44 -7.49 0.68 -12.30
CA GLY A 44 -6.88 -0.30 -13.21
C GLY A 44 -5.36 -0.16 -13.37
N LYS A 45 -4.71 0.71 -12.59
CA LYS A 45 -3.25 0.87 -12.56
C LYS A 45 -2.62 -0.23 -11.69
N ASN A 46 -1.38 -0.60 -11.99
CA ASN A 46 -0.61 -1.58 -11.19
C ASN A 46 -1.27 -2.97 -11.07
N ARG A 47 -1.93 -3.47 -12.13
CA ARG A 47 -2.62 -4.77 -12.15
C ARG A 47 -1.77 -5.93 -11.63
N TRP A 48 -0.48 -5.93 -11.98
CA TRP A 48 0.47 -6.95 -11.52
C TRP A 48 0.60 -6.98 -9.98
N PHE A 49 0.62 -5.82 -9.33
CA PHE A 49 0.69 -5.69 -7.87
C PHE A 49 -0.56 -6.25 -7.17
N PHE A 50 -1.74 -6.10 -7.77
CA PHE A 50 -3.00 -6.61 -7.23
C PHE A 50 -3.33 -8.04 -7.67
N THR A 51 -2.51 -8.66 -8.53
CA THR A 51 -2.71 -10.05 -8.94
C THR A 51 -2.06 -10.98 -7.91
N LYS A 52 -2.82 -11.98 -7.44
CA LYS A 52 -2.28 -13.00 -6.51
C LYS A 52 -1.15 -13.76 -7.21
N LEU A 53 0.04 -13.68 -6.64
CA LEU A 53 1.19 -14.44 -7.11
C LEU A 53 0.97 -15.92 -6.78
N ARG A 54 0.97 -16.77 -7.82
CA ARG A 54 0.86 -18.24 -7.67
C ARG A 54 2.28 -18.79 -7.45
N PHE A 55 2.46 -19.48 -6.34
CA PHE A 55 3.64 -20.25 -5.98
C PHE A 55 3.22 -21.69 -5.78
#